data_AF-A0A1J5J3E1-F1
#
_entry.id   AF-A0A1J5J3E1-F1
#
_cell.length_a   1.000
_cell.length_b   1.000
_cell.length_c   1.000
_cell.angle_alpha   90.00
_cell.angle_beta   90.00
_cell.angle_gamma   90.00
#
_symmetry.space_group_name_H-M   'P 1'
#
loop_
_entity.id
_entity.type
_entity.pdbx_description
1 polymer ?
#
loop_
_entity_poly.entity_id
_entity_poly.type
_entity_poly.pdbx_seq_one_letter_code
_entity_poly.pdbx_strand_id
1 'polypeptide(L)'
;MQTLRTIFKEIDIPSHRISLVQDILQKIVSLSEAKIRRQKRMFLLGSIFSFVGFSFSVFFFGGMLVQSEFFSVLSVFFSDISTVALYLSDFTLLLLETLPAVPLLAIFTSVFFFCIFLFLYYTETKSVHRSSY
;
A
#
# COMPACT_ATOMS: atom_id res chain seq x y z
N MET A 1 -30.13 61.98 -19.71
CA MET A 1 -29.38 61.07 -18.81
C MET A 1 -29.82 59.64 -19.09
N GLN A 2 -29.18 59.00 -20.06
CA GLN A 2 -29.40 57.57 -20.34
C GLN A 2 -28.66 56.75 -19.29
N THR A 3 -29.41 55.90 -18.63
CA THR A 3 -29.02 55.17 -17.43
C THR A 3 -28.03 54.06 -17.77
N LEU A 4 -26.95 53.96 -16.98
CA LEU A 4 -25.96 52.86 -16.95
C LEU A 4 -26.57 51.44 -16.96
N ARG A 5 -27.87 51.34 -16.70
CA ARG A 5 -28.69 50.13 -16.72
C ARG A 5 -28.88 49.53 -18.12
N THR A 6 -28.77 50.31 -19.20
CA THR A 6 -28.81 49.76 -20.58
C THR A 6 -27.47 49.16 -20.99
N ILE A 7 -26.34 49.74 -20.54
CA ILE A 7 -24.99 49.23 -20.83
C ILE A 7 -24.76 47.84 -20.21
N PHE A 8 -25.33 47.58 -19.04
CA PHE A 8 -25.20 46.27 -18.38
C PHE A 8 -26.15 45.18 -18.88
N LYS A 9 -27.18 45.53 -19.68
CA LYS A 9 -28.15 44.56 -20.19
C LYS A 9 -27.64 43.77 -21.41
N GLU A 10 -26.52 44.22 -21.97
CA GLU A 10 -25.96 43.72 -23.24
C GLU A 10 -24.60 43.02 -23.04
N ILE A 11 -24.23 42.72 -21.79
CA ILE A 11 -23.17 41.74 -21.50
C ILE A 11 -23.82 40.35 -21.63
N ASP A 12 -24.16 40.00 -22.86
CA ASP A 12 -24.56 38.65 -23.22
C ASP A 12 -23.29 37.79 -23.13
N ILE A 13 -23.17 37.02 -22.04
CA ILE A 13 -22.05 36.09 -21.88
C ILE A 13 -22.19 35.11 -23.05
N PRO A 14 -21.26 35.10 -24.01
CA PRO A 14 -21.44 34.32 -25.24
C PRO A 14 -21.62 32.85 -24.85
N SER A 15 -22.78 32.29 -25.18
CA SER A 15 -23.21 30.93 -24.83
C SER A 15 -22.16 29.86 -25.18
N HIS A 16 -21.31 30.14 -26.17
CA HIS A 16 -20.19 29.29 -26.57
C HIS A 16 -19.09 29.13 -25.52
N ARG A 17 -18.91 30.08 -24.59
CA ARG A 17 -17.98 29.90 -23.45
C ARG A 17 -18.51 28.89 -22.43
N ILE A 18 -19.82 28.77 -22.28
CA ILE A 18 -20.44 27.90 -21.28
C ILE A 18 -20.28 26.43 -21.70
N SER A 19 -20.42 26.12 -23.00
CA SER A 19 -20.19 24.77 -23.53
C SER A 19 -18.72 24.34 -23.42
N LEU A 20 -17.77 25.25 -23.68
CA LEU A 20 -16.33 24.95 -23.55
C LEU A 20 -15.93 24.63 -22.10
N VAL A 21 -16.50 25.35 -21.12
CA VAL A 21 -16.26 25.08 -19.70
C VAL A 21 -16.82 23.71 -19.30
N GLN A 22 -18.01 23.33 -19.79
CA GLN A 22 -18.58 21.99 -19.56
C GLN A 22 -17.72 20.90 -20.19
N ASP A 23 -17.26 21.06 -21.42
CA ASP A 23 -16.41 20.08 -22.10
C ASP A 23 -15.07 19.89 -21.37
N ILE A 24 -14.45 20.98 -20.90
CA ILE A 24 -13.20 20.93 -20.14
C ILE A 24 -13.42 20.23 -18.80
N LEU A 25 -14.48 20.58 -18.06
CA LEU A 25 -14.82 19.93 -16.79
C LEU A 25 -15.08 18.44 -16.97
N GLN A 26 -15.86 18.07 -17.99
CA GLN A 26 -16.16 16.67 -18.29
C GLN A 26 -14.90 15.88 -18.65
N LYS A 27 -13.98 16.50 -19.40
CA LYS A 27 -12.69 15.89 -19.73
C LYS A 27 -11.81 15.69 -18.50
N ILE A 28 -11.74 16.68 -17.60
CA ILE A 28 -11.01 16.58 -16.33
C ILE A 28 -11.57 15.44 -15.47
N VAL A 29 -12.90 15.35 -15.35
CA VAL A 29 -13.58 14.27 -14.61
C VAL A 29 -13.27 12.91 -15.23
N SER A 30 -13.32 12.78 -16.56
CA SER A 30 -13.02 11.50 -17.22
C SER A 30 -11.57 11.04 -17.00
N LEU A 31 -10.61 11.97 -16.99
CA LEU A 31 -9.19 11.69 -16.76
C LEU A 31 -8.93 11.32 -15.30
N SER A 32 -9.59 11.98 -14.34
CA SER A 32 -9.47 11.67 -12.92
C SER A 32 -10.05 10.29 -12.61
N GLU A 33 -11.20 9.94 -13.18
CA GLU A 33 -11.79 8.61 -13.05
C GLU A 33 -10.92 7.51 -13.65
N ALA A 34 -10.31 7.75 -14.82
CA ALA A 34 -9.41 6.80 -15.45
C ALA A 34 -8.17 6.52 -14.57
N LYS A 35 -7.64 7.58 -13.92
CA LYS A 35 -6.52 7.46 -12.96
C LYS A 35 -6.92 6.60 -11.75
N ILE A 36 -8.08 6.88 -11.14
CA ILE A 36 -8.60 6.12 -9.99
C ILE A 36 -8.86 4.65 -10.37
N ARG A 37 -9.42 4.39 -11.55
CA ARG A 37 -9.68 3.02 -12.04
C ARG A 37 -8.37 2.23 -12.24
N ARG A 38 -7.36 2.84 -12.84
CA ARG A 38 -6.04 2.21 -13.02
C ARG A 38 -5.39 1.87 -11.68
N GLN A 39 -5.49 2.76 -10.70
CA GLN A 39 -4.94 2.56 -9.36
C GLN A 39 -5.63 1.43 -8.61
N LYS A 40 -6.98 1.39 -8.62
CA LYS A 40 -7.74 0.28 -8.03
C LYS A 40 -7.35 -1.06 -8.65
N ARG A 41 -7.15 -1.12 -9.98
CA ARG A 41 -6.68 -2.33 -10.66
C ARG A 41 -5.28 -2.73 -10.23
N MET A 42 -4.34 -1.79 -10.15
CA MET A 42 -2.96 -2.06 -9.69
C MET A 42 -2.94 -2.57 -8.25
N PHE A 43 -3.70 -1.93 -7.35
CA PHE A 43 -3.81 -2.37 -5.96
C PHE A 43 -4.45 -3.76 -5.84
N LEU A 44 -5.52 -4.03 -6.61
CA LEU A 44 -6.17 -5.33 -6.62
C LEU A 44 -5.21 -6.43 -7.10
N LEU A 45 -4.53 -6.20 -8.22
CA LEU A 45 -3.56 -7.16 -8.77
C LEU A 45 -2.40 -7.39 -7.81
N GLY A 46 -1.86 -6.33 -7.22
CA GLY A 46 -0.80 -6.42 -6.22
C GLY A 46 -1.24 -7.20 -4.98
N SER A 47 -2.46 -6.96 -4.50
CA SER A 47 -3.03 -7.65 -3.34
C SER A 47 -3.24 -9.15 -3.62
N ILE A 48 -3.78 -9.50 -4.78
CA ILE A 48 -3.94 -10.90 -5.20
C ILE A 48 -2.57 -11.58 -5.30
N PHE A 49 -1.59 -10.93 -5.95
CA PHE A 49 -0.25 -11.48 -6.10
C PHE A 49 0.43 -11.70 -4.75
N SER A 50 0.38 -10.72 -3.84
CA SER A 50 0.90 -10.86 -2.49
C SER A 50 0.20 -11.95 -1.68
N PHE A 51 -1.12 -12.08 -1.80
CA PHE A 51 -1.89 -13.12 -1.10
C PHE A 51 -1.56 -14.52 -1.61
N VAL A 52 -1.45 -14.68 -2.94
CA VAL A 52 -1.04 -15.94 -3.56
C VAL A 52 0.40 -16.28 -3.17
N GLY A 53 1.32 -15.31 -3.23
CA GLY A 53 2.71 -15.48 -2.82
C GLY A 53 2.84 -15.88 -1.34
N PHE A 54 2.08 -15.23 -0.46
CA PHE A 54 2.03 -15.59 0.95
C PHE A 54 1.50 -17.01 1.17
N SER A 55 0.37 -17.34 0.54
CA SER A 55 -0.24 -18.68 0.66
C SER A 55 0.68 -19.77 0.14
N PHE A 56 1.36 -19.52 -0.98
CA PHE A 56 2.36 -20.41 -1.55
C PHE A 56 3.55 -20.60 -0.60
N SER A 57 4.09 -19.50 -0.06
CA SER A 57 5.18 -19.55 0.90
C SER A 57 4.82 -20.35 2.16
N VAL A 58 3.61 -20.15 2.71
CA VAL A 58 3.14 -20.91 3.87
C VAL A 58 2.93 -22.39 3.53
N PHE A 59 2.38 -22.71 2.36
CA PHE A 59 2.16 -24.10 1.96
C PHE A 59 3.48 -24.88 1.81
N PHE A 60 4.49 -24.29 1.16
CA PHE A 60 5.77 -24.95 0.89
C PHE A 60 6.75 -24.88 2.08
N PHE A 61 6.81 -23.74 2.77
CA PHE A 61 7.80 -23.52 3.82
C PHE A 61 7.22 -23.57 5.24
N GLY A 62 5.90 -23.63 5.39
CA GLY A 62 5.26 -23.68 6.71
C GLY A 62 5.67 -24.90 7.52
N GLY A 63 5.84 -26.06 6.87
CA GLY A 63 6.37 -27.26 7.53
C GLY A 63 7.78 -27.06 8.07
N MET A 64 8.66 -26.40 7.31
CA MET A 64 10.03 -26.09 7.75
C MET A 64 10.05 -25.11 8.92
N LEU A 65 9.11 -24.17 8.97
CA LEU A 65 8.95 -23.25 10.11
C LEU A 65 8.51 -23.97 11.38
N VAL A 66 7.56 -24.91 11.26
CA VAL A 66 7.03 -25.64 12.42
C VAL A 66 8.02 -26.69 12.93
N GLN A 67 8.79 -27.31 12.05
CA GLN A 67 9.81 -28.31 12.42
C GLN A 67 11.14 -27.67 12.85
N SER A 68 11.30 -26.36 12.68
CA SER A 68 12.51 -25.66 13.08
C SER A 68 12.66 -25.64 14.60
N GLU A 69 13.87 -25.95 15.08
CA GLU A 69 14.23 -25.84 16.49
C GLU A 69 14.27 -24.38 16.97
N PHE A 70 14.16 -23.40 16.07
CA PHE A 70 14.22 -21.98 16.38
C PHE A 70 13.24 -21.58 17.48
N PHE A 71 11.98 -22.02 17.40
CA PHE A 71 10.98 -21.66 18.41
C PHE A 71 11.27 -22.31 19.76
N SER A 72 11.84 -23.53 19.76
CA SER A 72 12.30 -24.21 20.97
C SER A 72 13.47 -23.45 21.60
N VAL A 73 14.49 -23.06 20.83
CA VAL A 73 15.62 -22.26 21.30
C VAL A 73 15.16 -20.88 21.78
N LEU A 74 14.28 -20.22 21.05
CA LEU A 74 13.72 -18.93 21.42
C LEU A 74 12.92 -19.00 22.72
N SER A 75 12.23 -20.12 22.98
CA SER A 75 11.49 -20.29 24.24
C SER A 75 12.40 -20.33 25.46
N VAL A 76 13.65 -20.84 25.32
CA VAL A 76 14.64 -20.87 26.40
C VAL A 76 15.00 -19.46 26.85
N PHE A 77 15.07 -18.49 25.93
CA PHE A 77 15.28 -17.07 26.27
C PHE A 77 14.25 -16.54 27.26
N PHE A 78 12.98 -16.90 27.06
CA PHE A 78 11.88 -16.46 27.92
C PHE A 78 11.77 -17.27 29.21
N SER A 79 12.20 -18.54 29.19
CA SER A 79 12.13 -19.43 30.35
C SER A 79 13.24 -19.19 31.37
N ASP A 80 14.46 -18.89 30.93
CA ASP A 80 15.61 -18.73 31.82
C ASP A 80 16.57 -17.63 31.33
N ILE A 81 16.09 -16.40 31.41
CA ILE A 81 16.84 -15.22 30.94
C ILE A 81 18.14 -15.01 31.71
N SER A 82 18.20 -15.43 32.99
CA SER A 82 19.41 -15.38 33.82
C SER A 82 20.54 -16.23 33.25
N THR A 83 20.22 -17.46 32.85
CA THR A 83 21.19 -18.36 32.24
C THR A 83 21.59 -17.89 30.84
N VAL A 84 20.63 -17.39 30.05
CA VAL A 84 20.92 -16.86 28.71
C VAL A 84 21.79 -15.60 28.75
N ALA A 85 21.64 -14.74 29.76
CA ALA A 85 22.49 -13.57 29.93
C ALA A 85 23.97 -13.94 30.18
N LEU A 86 24.23 -15.07 30.86
CA LEU A 86 25.59 -15.58 31.09
C LEU A 86 26.23 -16.13 29.82
N TYR A 87 25.44 -16.68 28.90
CA TYR A 87 25.89 -17.31 27.64
C TYR A 87 25.34 -16.61 26.39
N LEU A 88 25.21 -15.29 26.44
CA LEU A 88 24.51 -14.54 25.39
C LEU A 88 25.12 -14.75 24.00
N SER A 89 26.45 -14.79 23.91
CA SER A 89 27.15 -15.00 22.63
C SER A 89 26.77 -16.35 22.01
N ASP A 90 26.94 -17.43 22.77
CA ASP A 90 26.66 -18.79 22.30
C ASP A 90 25.16 -18.97 21.99
N PHE A 91 24.29 -18.37 22.80
CA PHE A 91 22.85 -18.38 22.57
C PHE A 91 22.48 -17.67 21.27
N THR A 92 23.04 -16.49 20.98
CA THR A 92 22.74 -15.77 19.73
C THR A 92 23.24 -16.51 18.50
N LEU A 93 24.37 -17.21 18.59
CA LEU A 93 24.87 -18.06 17.52
C LEU A 93 23.93 -19.25 17.28
N LEU A 94 23.51 -19.94 18.33
CA LEU A 94 22.55 -21.05 18.25
C LEU A 94 21.21 -20.58 17.64
N LEU A 95 20.74 -19.40 18.05
CA LEU A 95 19.53 -18.80 17.52
C LEU A 95 19.66 -18.47 16.02
N LEU A 96 20.84 -18.04 15.59
CA LEU A 96 21.13 -17.75 14.18
C LEU A 96 21.25 -19.03 13.35
N GLU A 97 21.87 -20.07 13.88
CA GLU A 97 22.02 -21.39 13.23
C GLU A 97 20.66 -22.08 13.03
N THR A 98 19.77 -21.95 14.00
CA THR A 98 18.43 -22.55 13.94
C THR A 98 17.42 -21.71 13.17
N LEU A 99 17.76 -20.46 12.81
CA LEU A 99 16.87 -19.52 12.15
C LEU A 99 16.37 -20.07 10.80
N PRO A 100 15.05 -20.22 10.60
CA PRO A 100 14.48 -20.58 9.31
C PRO A 100 14.46 -19.37 8.37
N ALA A 101 15.66 -18.92 7.97
CA ALA A 101 15.86 -17.67 7.23
C ALA A 101 15.12 -17.66 5.88
N VAL A 102 15.18 -18.76 5.13
CA VAL A 102 14.52 -18.86 3.81
C VAL A 102 12.98 -18.79 3.92
N PRO A 103 12.31 -19.60 4.76
CA PRO A 103 10.88 -19.46 5.02
C PRO A 103 10.47 -18.05 5.46
N LEU A 104 11.22 -17.45 6.39
CA LEU A 104 10.94 -16.12 6.89
C LEU A 104 11.04 -15.07 5.78
N LEU A 105 12.11 -15.09 4.98
CA LEU A 105 12.27 -14.17 3.86
C LEU A 105 11.13 -14.30 2.83
N ALA A 106 10.70 -15.52 2.51
CA ALA A 106 9.60 -15.75 1.56
C ALA A 106 8.26 -15.19 2.06
N ILE A 107 8.00 -15.29 3.37
CA ILE A 107 6.81 -14.70 3.99
C ILE A 107 6.94 -13.17 4.07
N PHE A 108 8.07 -12.67 4.56
CA PHE A 108 8.32 -11.24 4.74
C PHE A 108 8.26 -10.47 3.42
N THR A 109 8.83 -11.02 2.34
CA THR A 109 8.76 -10.41 1.00
C THR A 109 7.31 -10.25 0.54
N SER A 110 6.47 -11.27 0.70
CA SER A 110 5.05 -11.22 0.30
C SER A 110 4.28 -10.14 1.06
N VAL A 111 4.49 -10.05 2.38
CA VAL A 111 3.91 -9.02 3.25
C VAL A 111 4.45 -7.63 2.91
N PHE A 112 5.75 -7.51 2.65
CA PHE A 112 6.39 -6.26 2.30
C PHE A 112 5.82 -5.69 0.99
N PHE A 113 5.66 -6.52 -0.04
CA PHE A 113 5.02 -6.09 -1.29
C PHE A 113 3.57 -5.65 -1.06
N PHE A 114 2.81 -6.35 -0.22
CA PHE A 114 1.46 -5.95 0.14
C PHE A 114 1.44 -4.54 0.77
N CYS A 115 2.34 -4.30 1.73
CA CYS A 115 2.49 -2.99 2.36
C CYS A 115 2.87 -1.89 1.36
N ILE A 116 3.75 -2.17 0.40
CA ILE A 116 4.08 -1.22 -0.68
C ILE A 116 2.84 -0.89 -1.50
N PHE A 117 2.08 -1.89 -1.94
CA PHE A 117 0.88 -1.64 -2.75
C PHE A 117 -0.16 -0.84 -1.96
N LEU A 118 -0.32 -1.13 -0.67
CA LEU A 118 -1.22 -0.39 0.21
C LEU A 118 -0.74 1.06 0.42
N PHE A 119 0.55 1.26 0.63
CA PHE A 119 1.14 2.59 0.80
C PHE A 119 1.00 3.45 -0.47
N LEU A 120 1.25 2.87 -1.65
CA LEU A 120 1.07 3.54 -2.94
C LEU A 120 -0.39 3.93 -3.16
N TYR A 121 -1.32 3.03 -2.83
CA TYR A 121 -2.75 3.31 -2.89
C TYR A 121 -3.16 4.47 -1.96
N TYR A 122 -2.66 4.46 -0.72
CA TYR A 122 -2.98 5.51 0.26
C TYR A 122 -2.36 6.88 -0.08
N THR A 123 -1.12 6.90 -0.54
CA THR A 123 -0.43 8.16 -0.90
C THR A 123 -1.09 8.85 -2.07
N GLU A 124 -1.52 8.08 -3.08
CA GLU A 124 -2.19 8.63 -4.26
C GLU A 124 -3.65 9.04 -4.00
N THR A 125 -4.38 8.35 -3.12
CA THR A 125 -5.74 8.78 -2.75
C THR A 125 -5.72 10.11 -1.99
N LYS A 126 -4.71 10.34 -1.14
CA LYS A 126 -4.52 11.63 -0.46
C LYS A 126 -4.19 12.78 -1.43
N SER A 127 -3.47 12.52 -2.52
CA SER A 127 -3.14 13.57 -3.51
C SER A 127 -4.36 14.02 -4.32
N VAL A 128 -5.27 13.09 -4.66
CA VAL A 128 -6.53 13.42 -5.35
C VAL A 128 -7.42 14.31 -4.47
N HIS A 129 -7.53 14.01 -3.17
CA HIS A 129 -8.39 14.78 -2.27
C HIS A 129 -7.88 16.22 -2.04
N ARG A 130 -6.56 16.45 -2.13
CA ARG A 130 -5.94 17.77 -1.97
C ARG A 130 -6.09 18.68 -3.19
N SER A 131 -6.40 18.12 -4.36
CA SER A 131 -6.62 18.86 -5.61
C SER A 131 -8.07 19.31 -5.81
N SER A 132 -9.00 18.85 -4.95
CA SER A 132 -10.44 19.15 -5.05
C SER A 132 -10.92 20.26 -4.10
N TYR A 133 -9.99 20.90 -3.38
CA TYR A 133 -10.20 22.11 -2.58
C TYR A 133 -9.38 23.25 -3.18
#